data_AF-A0A2K3L1C4-F1
#
_entry.id   AF-A0A2K3L1C4-F1
#
_cell.length_a   1.000
_cell.length_b   1.000
_cell.length_c   1.000
_cell.angle_alpha   90.00
_cell.angle_beta   90.00
_cell.angle_gamma   90.00
#
_symmetry.space_group_name_H-M   'P 1'
#
loop_
_entity.id
_entity.type
_entity.pdbx_description
1 polymer ?
#
loop_
_entity_poly.entity_id
_entity_poly.type
_entity_poly.pdbx_seq_one_letter_code
_entity_poly.pdbx_strand_id
1 'polypeptide(L)'
;MDDTIQNRVLEAIYRRILQAHKEQEDFRVIIVLPLLPGFQGGLDDGGAATVRALTHWQYRTISREKHSILHNLEAILGRKTHDYISFYGLRSHGRLYPDGPMATCQVYVHSKLMIIDDRVALIGSSNINDRSLLGSRDSESPIVWKNKGPFGAHDRIEIG
;
A
#
# COMPACT_ATOMS: atom_id res chain seq x y z
N MET A 1 -2.33 8.76 18.71
CA MET A 1 -2.04 7.68 17.76
C MET A 1 -2.70 6.42 18.30
N ASP A 2 -3.07 5.48 17.44
CA ASP A 2 -3.59 4.20 17.90
C ASP A 2 -2.44 3.37 18.45
N ASP A 3 -2.40 3.14 19.77
CA ASP A 3 -1.34 2.37 20.44
C ASP A 3 -1.30 0.89 20.00
N THR A 4 -2.29 0.45 19.24
CA THR A 4 -2.40 -0.91 18.72
C THR A 4 -1.54 -1.17 17.46
N ILE A 5 -1.17 -0.12 16.70
CA ILE A 5 -0.33 -0.23 15.49
C ILE A 5 0.99 0.50 15.72
N GLN A 6 2.11 -0.21 15.60
CA GLN A 6 3.43 0.30 15.99
C GLN A 6 4.29 0.77 14.81
N ASN A 7 4.11 0.21 13.62
CA ASN A 7 4.85 0.67 12.44
C ASN A 7 4.50 2.12 12.09
N ARG A 8 5.48 2.86 11.55
CA ARG A 8 5.36 4.31 11.29
C ARG A 8 5.27 4.67 9.81
N VAL A 9 4.98 3.72 8.93
CA VAL A 9 4.93 3.97 7.48
C VAL A 9 3.85 4.99 7.15
N LEU A 10 2.65 4.83 7.70
CA LEU A 10 1.56 5.80 7.50
C LEU A 10 1.86 7.17 8.08
N GLU A 11 2.48 7.22 9.26
CA GLU A 11 2.88 8.47 9.89
C GLU A 11 3.88 9.24 9.01
N ALA A 12 4.83 8.54 8.40
CA ALA A 12 5.80 9.13 7.47
C ALA A 12 5.11 9.68 6.21
N ILE A 13 4.19 8.91 5.60
CA ILE A 13 3.41 9.36 4.44
C ILE A 13 2.59 10.61 4.79
N TYR A 14 1.85 10.57 5.91
CA TYR A 14 1.05 11.69 6.38
C TYR A 14 1.89 12.96 6.58
N ARG A 15 3.02 12.85 7.28
CA ARG A 15 3.93 13.99 7.51
C ARG A 15 4.51 14.54 6.22
N ARG A 16 4.91 13.66 5.28
CA ARG A 16 5.45 14.09 3.99
C ARG A 16 4.42 14.84 3.15
N ILE A 17 3.16 14.38 3.15
CA ILE A 17 2.05 15.08 2.47
C ILE A 17 1.84 16.47 3.07
N LEU A 18 1.78 16.58 4.40
CA LEU A 18 1.63 17.88 5.05
C LEU A 18 2.80 18.82 4.78
N GLN A 19 4.02 18.28 4.74
CA GLN A 19 5.21 19.05 4.39
C GLN A 19 5.12 19.57 2.95
N ALA A 20 4.79 18.70 1.98
CA ALA A 20 4.61 19.09 0.59
C ALA A 20 3.54 20.18 0.44
N HIS A 21 2.42 20.04 1.17
CA HIS A 21 1.38 21.05 1.17
C HIS A 21 1.88 22.39 1.73
N LYS A 22 2.63 22.37 2.83
CA LYS A 22 3.20 23.59 3.43
C LYS A 22 4.20 24.27 2.48
N GLU A 23 5.01 23.49 1.78
CA GLU A 23 6.04 23.97 0.86
C GLU A 23 5.52 24.26 -0.54
N GLN A 24 4.24 23.99 -0.82
CA GLN A 24 3.63 24.09 -2.15
C GLN A 24 4.38 23.25 -3.20
N GLU A 25 4.79 22.04 -2.81
CA GLU A 25 5.44 21.08 -3.70
C GLU A 25 4.42 20.18 -4.39
N ASP A 26 4.71 19.85 -5.65
CA ASP A 26 4.03 18.77 -6.36
C ASP A 26 4.46 17.43 -5.75
N PHE A 27 3.54 16.82 -5.01
CA PHE A 27 3.77 15.54 -4.34
C PHE A 27 2.57 14.62 -4.47
N ARG A 28 2.83 13.36 -4.80
CA ARG A 28 1.79 12.36 -5.07
C ARG A 28 2.15 11.00 -4.48
N VAL A 29 1.16 10.40 -3.81
CA VAL A 29 1.23 9.05 -3.26
C VAL A 29 0.14 8.20 -3.92
N ILE A 30 0.56 7.13 -4.59
CA ILE A 30 -0.33 6.17 -5.23
C ILE A 30 -0.20 4.84 -4.50
N ILE A 31 -1.30 4.35 -3.95
CA ILE A 31 -1.34 3.09 -3.21
C ILE A 31 -2.20 2.11 -4.00
N VAL A 32 -1.59 0.99 -4.40
CA VAL A 32 -2.28 -0.09 -5.10
C VAL A 32 -2.33 -1.30 -4.18
N LEU A 33 -3.53 -1.81 -3.93
CA LEU A 33 -3.82 -2.86 -2.96
C LEU A 33 -4.78 -3.90 -3.55
N PRO A 34 -4.81 -5.13 -3.02
CA PRO A 34 -5.82 -6.10 -3.44
C PRO A 34 -7.23 -5.60 -3.07
N LEU A 35 -8.21 -5.81 -3.95
CA LEU A 35 -9.62 -5.44 -3.70
C LEU A 35 -10.20 -6.25 -2.52
N LEU A 36 -9.79 -7.52 -2.40
CA LEU A 36 -10.04 -8.41 -1.29
C LEU A 36 -8.72 -9.08 -0.86
N PRO A 37 -8.47 -9.23 0.46
CA PRO A 37 -7.37 -10.04 0.96
C PRO A 37 -7.43 -11.48 0.41
N GLY A 38 -6.27 -12.09 0.14
CA GLY A 38 -6.21 -13.45 -0.37
C GLY A 38 -6.56 -14.46 0.73
N PHE A 39 -7.44 -15.41 0.42
CA PHE A 39 -7.80 -16.51 1.31
C PHE A 39 -8.17 -17.75 0.50
N GLN A 40 -7.91 -18.94 1.07
CA GLN A 40 -8.44 -20.21 0.55
C GLN A 40 -9.83 -20.44 1.14
N GLY A 41 -10.88 -20.37 0.33
CA GLY A 41 -12.25 -20.66 0.73
C GLY A 41 -13.30 -19.79 0.02
N GLY A 42 -14.58 -20.17 0.13
CA GLY A 42 -15.69 -19.27 -0.23
C GLY A 42 -15.93 -18.23 0.87
N LEU A 43 -16.64 -17.14 0.56
CA LEU A 43 -17.02 -16.10 1.53
C LEU A 43 -17.92 -16.62 2.68
N ASP A 44 -18.30 -17.90 2.62
CA ASP A 44 -19.34 -18.53 3.43
C ASP A 44 -18.77 -19.50 4.48
N ASP A 45 -17.44 -19.66 4.56
CA ASP A 45 -16.75 -20.56 5.50
C ASP A 45 -15.77 -19.79 6.42
N GLY A 46 -15.11 -20.46 7.37
CA GLY A 46 -14.22 -19.88 8.39
C GLY A 46 -13.15 -18.89 7.87
N GLY A 47 -12.76 -18.99 6.60
CA GLY A 47 -11.91 -18.00 5.91
C GLY A 47 -12.49 -16.58 5.87
N ALA A 48 -13.82 -16.44 5.91
CA ALA A 48 -14.51 -15.16 5.94
C ALA A 48 -14.18 -14.34 7.19
N ALA A 49 -13.91 -14.98 8.34
CA ALA A 49 -13.52 -14.26 9.55
C ALA A 49 -12.16 -13.57 9.40
N THR A 50 -11.17 -14.27 8.83
CA THR A 50 -9.84 -13.71 8.54
C THR A 50 -9.92 -12.58 7.52
N VAL A 51 -10.70 -12.77 6.46
CA VAL A 51 -10.93 -11.72 5.45
C VAL A 51 -11.55 -10.49 6.08
N ARG A 52 -12.59 -10.65 6.93
CA ARG A 52 -13.22 -9.55 7.65
C ARG A 52 -12.23 -8.83 8.57
N ALA A 53 -11.40 -9.57 9.30
CA ALA A 53 -10.41 -9.00 10.20
C ALA A 53 -9.37 -8.16 9.43
N LEU A 54 -8.78 -8.71 8.37
CA LEU A 54 -7.83 -7.99 7.52
C LEU A 54 -8.46 -6.76 6.86
N THR A 55 -9.67 -6.92 6.35
CA THR A 55 -10.44 -5.83 5.74
C THR A 55 -10.75 -4.73 6.75
N HIS A 56 -11.11 -5.08 7.99
CA HIS A 56 -11.35 -4.14 9.07
C HIS A 56 -10.11 -3.28 9.33
N TRP A 57 -8.94 -3.90 9.54
CA TRP A 57 -7.69 -3.16 9.76
C TRP A 57 -7.30 -2.29 8.56
N GLN A 58 -7.42 -2.81 7.34
CA GLN A 58 -7.16 -2.05 6.13
C GLN A 58 -8.03 -0.78 6.04
N TYR A 59 -9.33 -0.90 6.26
CA TYR A 59 -10.22 0.27 6.22
C TYR A 59 -9.98 1.22 7.40
N ARG A 60 -9.70 0.70 8.61
CA ARG A 60 -9.35 1.50 9.79
C ARG A 60 -8.10 2.34 9.57
N THR A 61 -7.13 1.80 8.84
CA THR A 61 -5.90 2.49 8.44
C THR A 61 -6.18 3.56 7.36
N ILE A 62 -7.02 3.26 6.38
CA ILE A 62 -7.22 4.12 5.19
C ILE A 62 -8.27 5.21 5.40
N SER A 63 -9.50 4.84 5.78
CA SER A 63 -10.67 5.73 5.67
C SER A 63 -11.69 5.67 6.80
N ARG A 64 -11.60 4.68 7.70
CA ARG A 64 -12.57 4.49 8.78
C ARG A 64 -11.95 4.90 10.10
N GLU A 65 -12.77 5.51 10.95
CA GLU A 65 -12.39 6.05 12.26
C GLU A 65 -11.52 7.32 12.20
N LYS A 66 -11.46 8.00 13.36
CA LYS A 66 -10.81 9.30 13.54
C LYS A 66 -9.28 9.27 13.42
N HIS A 67 -8.68 8.08 13.33
CA HIS A 67 -7.23 7.92 13.26
C HIS A 67 -6.75 7.49 11.86
N SER A 68 -7.66 7.29 10.91
CA SER A 68 -7.31 6.94 9.54
C SER A 68 -6.58 8.08 8.82
N ILE A 69 -5.74 7.72 7.84
CA ILE A 69 -4.97 8.72 7.10
C ILE A 69 -5.85 9.69 6.32
N LEU A 70 -6.92 9.21 5.67
CA LEU A 70 -7.83 10.10 4.94
C LEU A 70 -8.57 11.03 5.89
N HIS A 71 -9.09 10.55 7.02
CA HIS A 71 -9.74 11.42 7.99
C HIS A 71 -8.81 12.53 8.48
N ASN A 72 -7.57 12.18 8.84
CA ASN A 72 -6.59 13.14 9.34
C ASN A 72 -6.17 14.17 8.27
N LEU A 73 -5.98 13.74 7.02
CA LEU A 73 -5.63 14.64 5.92
C LEU A 73 -6.82 15.54 5.54
N GLU A 74 -8.02 14.98 5.39
CA GLU A 74 -9.23 15.74 5.04
C GLU A 74 -9.60 16.78 6.10
N ALA A 75 -9.34 16.51 7.39
CA ALA A 75 -9.53 17.48 8.46
C ALA A 75 -8.67 18.74 8.29
N ILE A 76 -7.53 18.66 7.59
CA ILE A 76 -6.58 19.77 7.39
C ILE A 76 -6.68 20.33 5.96
N LEU A 77 -6.74 19.47 4.96
CA LEU A 77 -6.62 19.78 3.54
C LEU A 77 -7.99 19.82 2.82
N GLY A 78 -9.04 19.28 3.44
CA GLY A 78 -10.35 19.13 2.81
C GLY A 78 -10.27 18.33 1.51
N ARG A 79 -10.87 18.86 0.44
CA ARG A 79 -10.90 18.20 -0.88
C ARG A 79 -9.52 18.03 -1.51
N LYS A 80 -8.53 18.85 -1.12
CA LYS A 80 -7.15 18.77 -1.66
C LYS A 80 -6.43 17.49 -1.25
N THR A 81 -6.94 16.74 -0.27
CA THR A 81 -6.39 15.41 0.08
C THR A 81 -6.25 14.51 -1.15
N HIS A 82 -7.22 14.55 -2.07
CA HIS A 82 -7.20 13.73 -3.27
C HIS A 82 -6.17 14.17 -4.32
N ASP A 83 -5.54 15.34 -4.18
CA ASP A 83 -4.41 15.76 -5.01
C ASP A 83 -3.13 15.04 -4.57
N TYR A 84 -2.99 14.77 -3.26
CA TYR A 84 -1.79 14.17 -2.68
C TYR A 84 -1.81 12.65 -2.58
N ILE A 85 -2.96 12.01 -2.32
CA ILE A 85 -3.02 10.56 -2.08
C ILE A 85 -4.23 9.91 -2.75
N SER A 86 -4.04 8.72 -3.31
CA SER A 86 -5.14 7.92 -3.85
C SER A 86 -4.90 6.41 -3.75
N PHE A 87 -6.00 5.67 -3.63
CA PHE A 87 -6.03 4.23 -3.39
C PHE A 87 -6.71 3.53 -4.57
N TYR A 88 -6.08 2.48 -5.08
CA TYR A 88 -6.56 1.73 -6.23
C TYR A 88 -6.51 0.23 -5.97
N GLY A 89 -7.41 -0.51 -6.61
CA GLY A 89 -7.32 -1.95 -6.74
C GLY A 89 -7.39 -2.36 -8.20
N LEU A 90 -6.84 -3.53 -8.51
CA LEU A 90 -6.75 -4.01 -9.90
C LEU A 90 -7.83 -5.06 -10.18
N ARG A 91 -8.45 -4.96 -11.34
CA ARG A 91 -9.49 -5.87 -11.83
C ARG A 91 -9.34 -6.07 -13.34
N SER A 92 -9.53 -7.29 -13.78
CA SER A 92 -9.56 -7.65 -15.20
C SER A 92 -10.88 -8.33 -15.56
N HIS A 93 -11.14 -8.43 -16.86
CA HIS A 93 -12.29 -9.12 -17.41
C HIS A 93 -11.91 -9.83 -18.72
N GLY A 94 -12.64 -10.88 -19.06
CA GLY A 94 -12.40 -11.66 -20.27
C GLY A 94 -13.43 -12.76 -20.45
N ARG A 95 -13.41 -13.44 -21.60
CA ARG A 95 -14.19 -14.66 -21.81
C ARG A 95 -13.47 -15.86 -21.22
N LEU A 96 -14.21 -16.77 -20.60
CA LEU A 96 -13.62 -18.00 -20.03
C LEU A 96 -13.12 -18.98 -21.10
N TYR A 97 -13.75 -18.96 -22.28
CA TYR A 97 -13.39 -19.73 -23.48
C TYR A 97 -13.99 -19.05 -24.73
N PRO A 98 -13.61 -19.40 -25.97
CA PRO A 98 -14.22 -18.84 -27.18
C PRO A 98 -15.75 -18.98 -27.15
N ASP A 99 -16.47 -17.88 -27.38
CA ASP A 99 -17.95 -17.77 -27.27
C ASP A 99 -18.55 -18.04 -25.87
N GLY A 100 -17.72 -18.25 -24.85
CA GLY A 100 -18.14 -18.42 -23.47
C GLY A 100 -18.58 -17.12 -22.79
N PRO A 101 -19.09 -17.22 -21.55
CA PRO A 101 -19.55 -16.06 -20.79
C PRO A 101 -18.40 -15.11 -20.46
N MET A 102 -18.72 -13.82 -20.37
CA MET A 102 -17.83 -12.81 -19.82
C MET A 102 -17.70 -13.00 -18.32
N ALA A 103 -16.47 -12.99 -17.82
CA ALA A 103 -16.14 -13.03 -16.41
C ALA A 103 -15.28 -11.82 -16.03
N THR A 104 -15.37 -11.40 -14.77
CA THR A 104 -14.45 -10.42 -14.18
C THR A 104 -13.87 -10.94 -12.88
N CYS A 105 -12.57 -10.75 -12.71
CA CYS A 105 -11.84 -11.18 -11.52
C CYS A 105 -10.92 -10.06 -11.05
N GLN A 106 -10.69 -10.00 -9.75
CA GLN A 106 -9.62 -9.17 -9.20
C GLN A 106 -8.28 -9.65 -9.74
N VAL A 107 -7.38 -8.71 -10.04
CA VAL A 107 -5.96 -9.00 -10.19
C VAL A 107 -5.35 -8.90 -8.79
N TYR A 108 -4.86 -10.03 -8.28
CA TYR A 108 -4.39 -10.09 -6.89
C TYR A 108 -3.02 -9.42 -6.75
N VAL A 109 -3.02 -8.21 -6.15
CA VAL A 109 -1.79 -7.44 -5.89
C VAL A 109 -1.04 -8.09 -4.73
N HIS A 110 -0.06 -8.92 -5.05
CA HIS A 110 0.80 -9.58 -4.07
C HIS A 110 2.18 -8.90 -3.92
N SER A 111 2.45 -7.86 -4.70
CA SER A 111 3.72 -7.13 -4.70
C SER A 111 3.97 -6.43 -3.37
N LYS A 112 5.24 -6.38 -2.94
CA LYS A 112 5.74 -5.54 -1.85
C LYS A 112 6.83 -4.66 -2.42
N LEU A 113 6.37 -3.57 -3.03
CA LEU A 113 7.15 -2.67 -3.85
C LEU A 113 6.81 -1.23 -3.45
N MET A 114 7.83 -0.39 -3.31
CA MET A 114 7.68 1.05 -3.21
C MET A 114 8.68 1.70 -4.17
N ILE A 115 8.19 2.63 -5.00
CA ILE A 115 9.02 3.43 -5.91
C ILE A 115 8.94 4.88 -5.44
N ILE A 116 10.09 5.55 -5.37
CA ILE A 116 10.23 6.92 -4.88
C ILE A 116 11.00 7.72 -5.93
N ASP A 117 10.37 8.80 -6.42
CA ASP A 117 10.93 9.79 -7.34
C ASP A 117 11.60 9.20 -8.60
N ASP A 118 11.14 8.03 -9.07
CA ASP A 118 11.74 7.24 -10.16
C ASP A 118 13.24 6.92 -9.97
N ARG A 119 13.72 7.02 -8.73
CA ARG A 119 15.14 6.89 -8.38
C ARG A 119 15.41 5.81 -7.36
N VAL A 120 14.44 5.49 -6.50
CA VAL A 120 14.60 4.45 -5.49
C VAL A 120 13.47 3.45 -5.62
N ALA A 121 13.82 2.16 -5.59
CA ALA A 121 12.86 1.08 -5.47
C ALA A 121 13.18 0.22 -4.25
N LEU A 122 12.20 0.02 -3.40
CA LEU A 122 12.24 -0.95 -2.30
C LEU A 122 11.44 -2.16 -2.75
N ILE A 123 12.09 -3.31 -2.85
CA ILE A 123 11.49 -4.56 -3.33
C ILE A 123 11.77 -5.64 -2.29
N GLY A 124 10.75 -6.37 -1.86
CA GLY A 124 10.99 -7.44 -0.89
C GLY A 124 9.78 -8.33 -0.65
N SER A 125 9.81 -8.99 0.50
CA SER A 125 8.72 -9.84 1.00
C SER A 125 7.83 -9.13 2.03
N SER A 126 8.34 -8.08 2.70
CA SER A 126 7.67 -7.36 3.79
C SER A 126 6.39 -6.66 3.36
N ASN A 127 5.26 -7.07 3.93
CA ASN A 127 4.01 -6.31 3.81
C ASN A 127 4.09 -5.02 4.64
N ILE A 128 3.24 -4.03 4.33
CA ILE A 128 3.07 -2.85 5.19
C ILE A 128 2.13 -3.22 6.35
N ASN A 129 2.67 -3.91 7.34
CA ASN A 129 2.02 -4.21 8.61
C ASN A 129 3.05 -4.49 9.70
N ASP A 130 2.61 -4.50 10.96
CA ASP A 130 3.48 -4.76 12.11
C ASP A 130 4.11 -6.16 12.11
N ARG A 131 3.47 -7.13 11.47
CA ARG A 131 3.99 -8.51 11.38
C ARG A 131 5.28 -8.56 10.56
N SER A 132 5.33 -7.85 9.44
CA SER A 132 6.50 -7.79 8.57
C SER A 132 7.52 -6.70 8.97
N LEU A 133 7.09 -5.59 9.59
CA LEU A 133 7.95 -4.40 9.77
C LEU A 133 8.59 -4.26 11.15
N LEU A 134 8.18 -5.04 12.17
CA LEU A 134 8.77 -4.95 13.52
C LEU A 134 10.03 -5.80 13.71
N GLY A 135 10.36 -6.70 12.76
CA GLY A 135 11.54 -7.56 12.79
C GLY A 135 11.54 -8.65 13.87
N SER A 136 10.61 -8.61 14.83
CA SER A 136 10.46 -9.59 15.92
C SER A 136 9.47 -10.72 15.61
N ARG A 137 8.88 -10.72 14.42
CA ARG A 137 7.79 -11.62 14.03
C ARG A 137 8.17 -12.45 12.80
N ASP A 138 7.95 -11.94 11.59
CA ASP A 138 8.34 -12.65 10.37
C ASP A 138 9.78 -12.29 9.95
N SER A 139 10.52 -13.27 9.43
CA SER A 139 11.80 -13.02 8.74
C SER A 139 11.52 -12.51 7.33
N GLU A 140 12.03 -11.33 7.00
CA GLU A 140 11.82 -10.68 5.72
C GLU A 140 13.16 -10.28 5.07
N SER A 141 13.18 -10.12 3.76
CA SER A 141 14.41 -9.71 3.04
C SER A 141 14.11 -8.60 2.04
N PRO A 142 14.35 -7.33 2.42
CA PRO A 142 14.19 -6.20 1.52
C PRO A 142 15.47 -5.94 0.71
N ILE A 143 15.29 -5.52 -0.53
CA ILE A 143 16.33 -4.97 -1.39
C ILE A 143 16.00 -3.50 -1.64
N VAL A 144 17.02 -2.65 -1.45
CA VAL A 144 16.97 -1.24 -1.85
C VAL A 144 17.78 -1.07 -3.13
N TRP A 145 17.10 -0.68 -4.20
CA TRP A 145 17.72 -0.27 -5.46
C TRP A 145 17.69 1.24 -5.59
N LYS A 146 18.83 1.83 -5.98
CA LYS A 146 18.98 3.28 -6.16
C LYS A 146 19.60 3.57 -7.53
N ASN A 147 18.89 4.34 -8.35
CA ASN A 147 19.36 4.89 -9.61
C ASN A 147 20.26 6.11 -9.35
N LYS A 148 21.49 6.08 -9.86
CA LYS A 148 22.44 7.21 -9.76
C LYS A 148 22.43 8.16 -10.97
N GLY A 149 21.57 7.92 -11.96
CA GLY A 149 21.45 8.77 -13.16
C GLY A 149 22.45 8.41 -14.27
N PRO A 150 22.37 9.09 -15.43
CA PRO A 150 23.07 8.67 -16.65
C PRO A 150 24.58 8.92 -16.67
N PHE A 151 25.14 9.61 -15.67
CA PHE A 151 26.57 9.96 -15.62
C PHE A 151 27.15 9.70 -14.23
N GLY A 152 27.48 8.44 -13.93
CA GLY A 152 28.47 8.14 -12.89
C GLY A 152 28.10 7.03 -11.90
N ALA A 153 28.83 5.92 -12.06
CA ALA A 153 29.05 4.84 -11.10
C ALA A 153 27.90 3.84 -10.90
N HIS A 154 28.22 2.58 -11.28
CA HIS A 154 27.49 1.33 -11.08
C HIS A 154 26.29 1.35 -10.13
N ASP A 155 25.18 0.82 -10.62
CA ASP A 155 23.99 0.48 -9.83
C ASP A 155 24.40 -0.28 -8.57
N ARG A 156 23.95 0.20 -7.42
CA ARG A 156 24.24 -0.44 -6.13
C ARG A 156 22.96 -1.02 -5.57
N ILE A 157 22.96 -2.34 -5.45
CA ILE A 157 21.95 -3.10 -4.70
C ILE A 157 22.43 -3.12 -3.25
N GLU A 158 21.64 -2.54 -2.34
CA GLU A 158 21.87 -2.64 -0.90
C GLU A 158 20.88 -3.66 -0.34
N ILE A 159 21.40 -4.72 0.30
CA ILE A 159 20.61 -5.71 1.04
C ILE A 159 20.52 -5.18 2.47
N GLY A 160 19.29 -5.01 2.96
CA GLY A 160 18.98 -4.54 4.32
C GLY A 160 18.81 -5.68 5.31
#